data_AF-A0A7W1INE1-F1
#
_entry.id   AF-A0A7W1INE1-F1
#
_cell.length_a   1.000
_cell.length_b   1.000
_cell.length_c   1.000
_cell.angle_alpha   90.00
_cell.angle_beta   90.00
_cell.angle_gamma   90.00
#
_symmetry.space_group_name_H-M   'P 1'
#
loop_
_entity.id
_entity.type
_entity.pdbx_description
1 polymer ?
#
loop_
_entity_poly.entity_id
_entity_poly.type
_entity_poly.pdbx_seq_one_letter_code
_entity_poly.pdbx_strand_id
1 'polypeptide(L)'
;MGLDSVEIVVETEKRLGITISNEDAEKIEKVQELYDCAWKYVEAKQNNDALLSKLSKKEVEGIVLQVLYEITGLEKEAITAEKSITRDLGID
;
A
#
# COMPACT_ATOMS: atom_id res chain seq x y z
N MET A 1 12.18 -9.31 1.45
CA MET A 1 11.65 -8.09 0.80
C MET A 1 12.82 -7.15 0.52
N GLY A 2 12.85 -6.46 -0.63
CA GLY A 2 13.82 -5.39 -0.89
C GLY A 2 13.52 -4.16 -0.02
N LEU A 3 14.49 -3.27 0.15
CA LEU A 3 14.36 -2.07 1.00
C LEU A 3 13.14 -1.22 0.60
N ASP A 4 12.94 -1.05 -0.70
CA ASP A 4 11.85 -0.27 -1.28
C ASP A 4 10.46 -0.89 -1.03
N SER A 5 10.35 -2.22 -0.98
CA SER A 5 9.08 -2.89 -0.67
C SER A 5 8.65 -2.62 0.78
N VAL A 6 9.62 -2.62 1.70
CA VAL A 6 9.38 -2.32 3.12
C VAL A 6 9.01 -0.85 3.27
N GLU A 7 9.71 0.04 2.58
CA GLU A 7 9.45 1.48 2.64
C GLU A 7 8.04 1.82 2.16
N ILE A 8 7.56 1.17 1.09
CA ILE A 8 6.19 1.34 0.58
C ILE A 8 5.15 0.95 1.63
N VAL A 9 5.33 -0.21 2.28
CA VAL A 9 4.41 -0.67 3.33
C VAL A 9 4.40 0.34 4.48
N VAL A 10 5.58 0.71 4.98
CA VAL A 10 5.73 1.63 6.12
C VAL A 10 5.11 3.00 5.82
N GLU A 11 5.31 3.54 4.62
CA GLU A 11 4.78 4.85 4.26
C GLU A 11 3.25 4.79 4.04
N THR A 12 2.74 3.69 3.47
CA THR A 12 1.30 3.42 3.36
C THR A 12 0.65 3.33 4.76
N GLU A 13 1.27 2.61 5.68
CA GLU A 13 0.83 2.51 7.07
C GLU A 13 0.75 3.86 7.76
N LYS A 14 1.78 4.70 7.63
CA LYS A 14 1.79 6.06 8.19
C LYS A 14 0.70 6.93 7.60
N ARG A 15 0.52 6.92 6.28
CA ARG A 15 -0.47 7.75 5.56
C ARG A 15 -1.90 7.37 5.93
N LEU A 16 -2.18 6.08 6.02
CA LEU A 16 -3.49 5.55 6.37
C LEU A 16 -3.69 5.42 7.89
N GLY A 17 -2.64 5.61 8.69
CA GLY A 17 -2.66 5.41 10.12
C GLY A 17 -3.02 3.97 10.53
N ILE A 18 -2.67 2.97 9.71
CA ILE A 18 -2.91 1.55 9.99
C ILE A 18 -1.62 0.88 10.49
N THR A 19 -1.75 -0.38 10.94
CA THR A 19 -0.61 -1.20 11.33
C THR A 19 -0.82 -2.58 10.73
N ILE A 20 -0.03 -2.90 9.72
CA ILE A 20 -0.03 -4.17 9.01
C ILE A 20 0.94 -5.09 9.75
N SER A 21 0.50 -6.31 10.05
CA SER A 21 1.37 -7.28 10.71
C SER A 21 2.50 -7.71 9.78
N ASN A 22 3.69 -7.98 10.32
CA ASN A 22 4.82 -8.47 9.52
C ASN A 22 4.44 -9.67 8.64
N GLU A 23 3.60 -10.59 9.14
CA GLU A 23 3.15 -11.75 8.37
C GLU A 23 2.31 -11.40 7.13
N ASP A 24 1.50 -10.35 7.21
CA ASP A 24 0.75 -9.86 6.06
C ASP A 24 1.66 -9.03 5.16
N ALA A 25 2.51 -8.19 5.75
CA ALA A 25 3.50 -7.41 5.02
C ALA A 25 4.39 -8.32 4.17
N GLU A 26 4.93 -9.41 4.71
CA GLU A 26 5.79 -10.36 3.99
C GLU A 26 5.10 -11.08 2.83
N LYS A 27 3.77 -11.20 2.85
CA LYS A 27 2.98 -11.80 1.76
C LYS A 27 2.70 -10.82 0.64
N ILE A 28 2.92 -9.52 0.84
CA ILE A 28 2.67 -8.50 -0.17
C ILE A 28 3.78 -8.60 -1.23
N GLU A 29 3.46 -9.22 -2.36
CA GLU A 29 4.37 -9.27 -3.52
C GLU A 29 3.96 -8.28 -4.60
N LYS A 30 2.68 -7.91 -4.67
CA LYS A 30 2.10 -7.03 -5.71
C LYS A 30 1.37 -5.82 -5.14
N VAL A 31 1.22 -4.79 -5.99
CA VAL A 31 0.45 -3.58 -5.65
C VAL A 31 -1.00 -3.90 -5.29
N GLN A 32 -1.64 -4.85 -5.98
CA GLN A 32 -2.98 -5.32 -5.61
C GLN A 32 -3.03 -5.86 -4.18
N GLU A 33 -2.02 -6.63 -3.76
CA GLU A 33 -2.00 -7.24 -2.42
C GLU A 33 -1.78 -6.19 -1.34
N LEU A 34 -0.92 -5.20 -1.60
CA LEU A 34 -0.75 -4.05 -0.72
C LEU A 34 -2.07 -3.31 -0.53
N TYR A 35 -2.76 -3.03 -1.64
CA TYR A 35 -4.03 -2.33 -1.62
C TYR A 35 -5.12 -3.13 -0.90
N ASP A 36 -5.25 -4.42 -1.17
CA ASP A 36 -6.24 -5.29 -0.52
C ASP A 36 -5.97 -5.41 0.98
N CYS A 37 -4.69 -5.59 1.34
CA CYS A 37 -4.25 -5.58 2.72
C CYS A 37 -4.57 -4.24 3.40
N ALA A 38 -4.10 -3.13 2.84
CA ALA A 38 -4.35 -1.79 3.37
C ALA A 38 -5.85 -1.50 3.51
N TRP A 39 -6.66 -1.84 2.50
CA TRP A 39 -8.12 -1.68 2.55
C TRP A 39 -8.73 -2.49 3.68
N LYS A 40 -8.33 -3.76 3.86
CA LYS A 40 -8.82 -4.61 4.95
C LYS A 40 -8.54 -4.01 6.33
N TYR A 41 -7.34 -3.45 6.54
CA TYR A 41 -6.99 -2.79 7.81
C TYR A 41 -7.70 -1.45 7.99
N VAL A 42 -7.84 -0.65 6.92
CA VAL A 42 -8.62 0.60 6.93
C VAL A 42 -10.07 0.29 7.26
N GLU A 43 -10.69 -0.70 6.61
CA GLU A 43 -12.07 -1.12 6.83
C GLU A 43 -12.30 -1.65 8.26
N ALA A 44 -11.31 -2.33 8.83
CA ALA A 44 -11.35 -2.73 10.24
C ALA A 44 -11.25 -1.51 11.17
N LYS A 45 -10.37 -0.55 10.86
CA LYS A 45 -10.17 0.66 11.67
C LYS A 45 -11.25 1.71 11.50
N GLN A 46 -11.93 1.78 10.36
CA GLN A 46 -12.96 2.79 10.08
C GLN A 46 -14.16 2.69 11.05
N ASN A 47 -14.36 1.51 11.63
CA ASN A 47 -15.34 1.31 12.70
C ASN A 47 -14.94 1.98 14.02
N ASN A 48 -13.65 2.18 14.25
CA ASN A 48 -13.10 2.81 15.45
C ASN A 48 -12.69 4.27 15.21
N ASP A 49 -12.42 4.66 13.95
CA ASP A 49 -11.89 5.97 13.58
C ASP A 49 -12.80 6.68 12.57
N ALA A 50 -13.37 7.81 12.99
CA ALA A 50 -14.31 8.60 12.21
C ALA A 50 -13.68 9.34 11.01
N LEU A 51 -12.35 9.44 10.94
CA LEU A 51 -11.64 9.99 9.79
C LEU A 51 -11.48 8.93 8.70
N LEU A 52 -11.19 7.69 9.11
CA LEU A 52 -11.03 6.56 8.18
C LEU A 52 -12.37 6.10 7.58
N SER A 53 -13.50 6.25 8.29
CA SER A 53 -14.84 5.93 7.75
C SER A 53 -15.32 6.83 6.62
N LYS A 54 -14.60 7.92 6.35
CA LYS A 54 -14.83 8.78 5.19
C LYS A 54 -13.98 8.39 3.99
N LEU A 55 -12.94 7.57 4.17
CA LEU A 55 -12.11 7.07 3.08
C LEU A 55 -12.87 5.99 2.32
N SER A 56 -12.99 6.17 1.02
CA SER A 56 -13.48 5.13 0.12
C SER A 56 -12.32 4.33 -0.46
N LYS A 57 -12.62 3.15 -1.04
CA LYS A 57 -11.64 2.34 -1.78
C LYS A 57 -10.76 3.17 -2.74
N LYS A 58 -11.37 4.10 -3.47
CA LYS A 58 -10.65 5.04 -4.36
C LYS A 58 -9.65 5.95 -3.65
N GLU A 59 -9.97 6.44 -2.45
CA GLU A 59 -9.07 7.31 -1.68
C GLU A 59 -7.86 6.51 -1.20
N VAL A 60 -8.11 5.29 -0.69
CA VAL A 60 -7.04 4.38 -0.26
C VAL A 60 -6.16 3.99 -1.45
N GLU A 61 -6.74 3.71 -2.60
CA GLU A 61 -6.01 3.42 -3.84
C GLU A 61 -5.14 4.63 -4.25
N GLY A 62 -5.69 5.84 -4.19
CA GLY A 62 -4.94 7.07 -4.48
C GLY A 62 -3.75 7.28 -3.56
N ILE A 63 -3.91 7.01 -2.25
CA ILE A 63 -2.82 7.10 -1.26
C ILE A 63 -1.74 6.05 -1.56
N VAL A 64 -2.13 4.79 -1.80
CA VAL A 64 -1.20 3.71 -2.13
C VAL A 64 -0.44 4.04 -3.42
N LEU A 65 -1.13 4.49 -4.47
CA LEU A 65 -0.51 4.93 -5.72
C LEU A 65 0.45 6.11 -5.53
N GLN A 66 0.10 7.05 -4.65
CA GLN A 66 0.96 8.18 -4.34
C GLN A 66 2.25 7.72 -3.63
N VAL A 67 2.14 6.83 -2.64
CA VAL A 67 3.31 6.25 -1.96
C VAL A 67 4.19 5.48 -2.94
N LEU A 68 3.59 4.66 -3.79
CA LEU A 68 4.30 3.95 -4.85
C LEU A 68 5.00 4.92 -5.80
N TYR A 69 4.36 6.01 -6.21
CA TYR A 69 4.97 7.04 -7.04
C TYR A 69 6.16 7.70 -6.32
N GLU A 70 6.02 8.04 -5.03
CA GLU A 70 7.07 8.69 -4.24
C GLU A 70 8.33 7.80 -4.10
N ILE A 71 8.15 6.49 -3.95
CA ILE A 71 9.26 5.55 -3.71
C ILE A 71 9.81 5.00 -5.02
N THR A 72 8.96 4.53 -5.92
CA THR A 72 9.38 3.92 -7.19
C THR A 72 9.73 4.95 -8.26
N GLY A 73 9.26 6.19 -8.11
CA GLY A 73 9.39 7.25 -9.13
C GLY A 73 8.57 7.00 -10.39
N LEU A 74 7.74 5.95 -10.43
CA LEU A 74 6.94 5.60 -11.59
C LEU A 74 5.62 6.37 -11.59
N GLU A 75 5.26 6.94 -12.73
CA GLU A 75 3.99 7.62 -12.92
C GLU A 75 2.80 6.70 -12.59
N LYS A 76 1.73 7.29 -12.06
CA LYS A 76 0.48 6.61 -11.64
C LYS A 76 -0.13 5.72 -12.73
N GLU A 77 0.13 6.06 -14.00
CA GLU A 77 -0.31 5.30 -15.18
C GLU A 77 0.56 4.07 -15.47
N ALA A 78 1.82 4.07 -15.01
CA ALA A 78 2.76 2.96 -15.12
C ALA A 78 2.70 2.01 -13.90
N ILE A 79 2.03 2.43 -12.82
CA ILE A 79 1.74 1.60 -11.64
C ILE A 79 0.46 0.81 -11.92
N THR A 80 0.61 -0.33 -12.60
CA THR A 80 -0.46 -1.30 -12.73
C THR A 80 -0.54 -2.17 -11.49
N ALA A 81 -1.76 -2.49 -11.08
CA ALA A 81 -2.01 -3.23 -9.87
C ALA A 81 -1.40 -4.66 -9.89
N GLU A 82 -1.22 -5.21 -11.09
CA GLU A 82 -0.58 -6.52 -11.32
C GLU A 82 0.94 -6.50 -11.18
N LYS A 83 1.56 -5.32 -11.09
CA LYS A 83 3.01 -5.17 -11.03
C LYS A 83 3.55 -5.65 -9.69
N SER A 84 4.55 -6.53 -9.75
CA SER A 84 5.20 -7.08 -8.56
C SER A 84 6.14 -6.04 -7.93
N ILE A 85 5.85 -5.66 -6.69
CA ILE A 85 6.65 -4.77 -5.85
C ILE A 85 8.03 -5.38 -5.57
N THR A 86 8.09 -6.71 -5.45
CA THR A 86 9.30 -7.45 -5.04
C THR A 86 10.22 -7.87 -6.18
N ARG A 87 9.75 -7.85 -7.44
CA ARG A 87 10.43 -8.59 -8.52
C ARG A 87 10.50 -7.87 -9.86
N ASP A 88 9.59 -6.94 -10.13
CA ASP A 88 9.45 -6.32 -11.47
C ASP A 88 9.92 -4.86 -11.51
N LEU A 89 10.21 -4.27 -10.34
CA LEU A 89 10.75 -2.91 -10.24
C LEU A 89 12.28 -2.85 -10.38
N GLY A 90 12.95 -3.99 -10.60
CA GLY A 90 14.41 -4.03 -10.78
C GLY A 90 15.21 -3.63 -9.54
N ILE A 91 14.63 -3.81 -8.36
CA ILE A 91 15.24 -3.48 -7.08
C ILE A 91 15.91 -4.74 -6.54
N ASP A 92 17.21 -4.87 -6.84
CA ASP A 92 18.15 -5.78 -6.16
C ASP A 92 18.96 -4.98 -5.13
#